data_AF-A0A7J6VB00-F1
#
_entry.id   AF-A0A7J6VB00-F1
#
_cell.length_a   1.000
_cell.length_b   1.000
_cell.length_c   1.000
_cell.angle_alpha   90.00
_cell.angle_beta   90.00
_cell.angle_gamma   90.00
#
_symmetry.space_group_name_H-M   'P 1'
#
loop_
_entity.id
_entity.type
_entity.pdbx_description
1 polymer ?
#
loop_
_entity_poly.entity_id
_entity_poly.type
_entity_poly.pdbx_seq_one_letter_code
_entity_poly.pdbx_strand_id
1 'polypeptide(L)'
;MEITEESQWKIIPNSQLLPYSDASSYTNCIKNFILEYDGEILSVFVGYLGKSVLIYKLNRSEMRWERLESLGDKVIFLSHTASMGTCRVERDRE
;
A
#
# COMPACT_ATOMS: atom_id res chain seq x y z
N MET A 1 -8.64 -15.94 -32.14
CA MET A 1 -7.72 -15.75 -31.00
C MET A 1 -8.60 -15.74 -29.77
N GLU A 2 -8.72 -16.89 -29.12
CA GLU A 2 -9.51 -17.03 -27.90
C GLU A 2 -8.67 -16.50 -26.73
N ILE A 3 -9.11 -15.37 -26.17
CA ILE A 3 -8.64 -14.93 -24.86
C ILE A 3 -9.80 -15.16 -23.92
N THR A 4 -9.78 -16.30 -23.24
CA THR A 4 -10.54 -16.51 -22.01
C THR A 4 -9.68 -17.31 -21.05
N GLU A 5 -8.50 -16.80 -20.71
CA GLU A 5 -8.02 -17.01 -19.35
C GLU A 5 -8.91 -16.13 -18.46
N GLU A 6 -10.02 -16.71 -17.99
CA GLU A 6 -10.77 -16.11 -16.90
C GLU A 6 -9.77 -15.82 -15.78
N SER A 7 -9.63 -14.54 -15.42
CA SER A 7 -8.71 -14.13 -14.37
C SER A 7 -9.11 -14.86 -13.09
N GLN A 8 -8.34 -15.90 -12.73
CA GLN A 8 -8.59 -16.69 -11.55
C GLN A 8 -8.26 -15.85 -10.33
N TRP A 9 -9.30 -15.31 -9.70
CA TRP A 9 -9.17 -14.64 -8.42
C TRP A 9 -8.67 -15.65 -7.39
N LYS A 10 -7.44 -15.45 -6.92
CA LYS A 10 -6.84 -16.27 -5.88
C LYS A 10 -6.92 -15.53 -4.54
N ILE A 11 -7.57 -16.15 -3.56
CA ILE A 11 -7.50 -15.69 -2.18
C ILE A 11 -6.07 -15.93 -1.70
N ILE A 12 -5.42 -14.89 -1.18
CA ILE A 12 -4.11 -15.00 -0.57
C ILE A 12 -4.30 -15.60 0.84
N PRO A 13 -3.90 -16.87 1.08
CA PRO A 13 -3.88 -17.39 2.44
C PRO A 13 -2.79 -16.64 3.22
N ASN A 14 -3.08 -16.25 4.46
CA ASN A 14 -2.20 -15.41 5.29
C ASN A 14 -2.05 -13.95 4.82
N SER A 15 -3.11 -13.36 4.29
CA SER A 15 -3.22 -11.90 4.06
C SER A 15 -3.18 -11.06 5.35
N GLN A 16 -2.80 -11.65 6.49
CA GLN A 16 -2.70 -10.98 7.77
C GLN A 16 -1.76 -9.79 7.63
N LEU A 17 -2.36 -8.59 7.60
CA LEU A 17 -1.69 -7.31 7.73
C LEU A 17 -1.15 -7.08 9.15
N LEU A 18 -1.31 -8.06 10.04
CA LEU A 18 -1.09 -7.93 11.47
C LEU A 18 0.29 -8.46 11.85
N PRO A 19 1.31 -7.60 12.01
CA PRO A 19 2.39 -7.95 12.92
C PRO A 19 1.81 -7.93 14.34
N TYR A 20 1.88 -9.09 14.98
CA TYR A 20 1.65 -9.29 16.40
C TYR A 20 2.55 -8.31 17.19
N SER A 21 2.02 -7.20 17.72
CA SER A 21 2.57 -6.56 18.95
C SER A 21 1.88 -5.28 19.43
N ASP A 22 1.04 -4.57 18.66
CA ASP A 22 0.36 -3.40 19.27
C ASP A 22 -1.00 -3.09 18.65
N ALA A 23 -2.05 -3.75 19.15
CA ALA A 23 -3.44 -3.53 18.75
C ALA A 23 -3.92 -2.08 18.98
N SER A 24 -3.19 -1.26 19.76
CA SER A 24 -3.59 0.10 20.08
C SER A 24 -3.42 1.09 18.92
N SER A 25 -2.48 0.86 18.01
CA SER A 25 -2.20 1.78 16.89
C SER A 25 -3.04 1.50 15.63
N TYR A 26 -3.55 0.27 15.47
CA TYR A 26 -4.40 -0.13 14.34
C TYR A 26 -5.90 0.15 14.57
N THR A 27 -6.37 0.10 15.82
CA THR A 27 -7.78 0.33 16.17
C THR A 27 -8.25 1.76 15.95
N ASN A 28 -7.33 2.68 15.63
CA ASN A 28 -7.63 4.08 15.35
C ASN A 28 -7.51 4.46 13.86
N CYS A 29 -7.31 3.48 12.96
CA CYS A 29 -7.30 3.69 11.52
C CYS A 29 -8.74 3.79 10.99
N ILE A 30 -9.07 4.89 10.32
CA ILE A 30 -10.44 5.18 9.86
C ILE A 30 -10.57 5.05 8.34
N LYS A 31 -9.45 5.16 7.62
CA LYS A 31 -9.41 5.03 6.17
C LYS A 31 -8.28 4.11 5.76
N ASN A 32 -8.54 3.26 4.79
CA ASN A 32 -7.54 2.42 4.15
C ASN A 32 -7.62 2.59 2.63
N PHE A 33 -6.46 2.58 1.98
CA PHE A 33 -6.32 2.71 0.54
C PHE A 33 -5.37 1.63 0.04
N ILE A 34 -5.62 1.12 -1.16
CA ILE A 34 -4.68 0.27 -1.89
C ILE A 34 -4.35 0.99 -3.19
N LEU A 35 -3.07 1.03 -3.54
CA LEU A 35 -2.62 1.58 -4.81
C LEU A 35 -1.52 0.70 -5.41
N GLU A 36 -1.44 0.72 -6.74
CA GLU A 36 -0.34 0.14 -7.49
C GLU A 36 0.56 1.29 -7.98
N TYR A 37 1.86 1.16 -7.78
CA TYR A 37 2.85 2.14 -8.19
C TYR A 37 4.15 1.42 -8.53
N ASP A 38 4.64 1.61 -9.76
CA ASP A 38 5.90 1.01 -10.23
C ASP A 38 5.94 -0.53 -10.06
N GLY A 39 4.81 -1.20 -10.31
CA GLY A 39 4.67 -2.65 -10.12
C GLY A 39 4.56 -3.12 -8.66
N GLU A 40 4.73 -2.22 -7.69
CA GLU A 40 4.52 -2.47 -6.27
C GLU A 40 3.05 -2.26 -5.91
N ILE A 41 2.50 -3.11 -5.03
CA ILE A 41 1.18 -2.89 -4.43
C ILE A 41 1.40 -2.42 -3.01
N LEU A 42 0.85 -1.25 -2.69
CA LEU A 42 0.93 -0.63 -1.38
C LEU A 42 -0.47 -0.59 -0.73
N SER A 43 -0.50 -0.80 0.58
CA SER A 43 -1.67 -0.59 1.42
C SER A 43 -1.37 0.50 2.44
N VAL A 44 -2.23 1.51 2.51
CA VAL A 44 -2.03 2.68 3.35
C VAL A 44 -3.19 2.80 4.32
N PHE A 45 -2.87 2.81 5.61
CA PHE A 45 -3.83 3.01 6.70
C PHE A 45 -3.64 4.39 7.28
N VAL A 46 -4.73 5.14 7.38
CA VAL A 46 -4.74 6.51 7.90
C VAL A 46 -5.56 6.55 9.18
N GLY A 47 -4.90 6.94 10.26
CA GLY A 47 -5.47 7.18 11.58
C GLY A 47 -6.47 8.33 11.63
N TYR A 48 -7.18 8.46 12.75
CA TYR A 48 -8.07 9.60 13.02
C TYR A 48 -7.37 10.93 12.72
N LEU A 49 -8.00 11.75 11.86
CA LEU A 49 -7.49 13.05 11.39
C LEU A 49 -6.06 13.00 10.82
N GLY A 50 -5.60 11.86 10.30
CA GLY A 50 -4.27 11.71 9.73
C GLY A 50 -3.13 11.68 10.76
N LYS A 51 -3.44 11.48 12.05
CA LYS A 51 -2.43 11.44 13.13
C LYS A 51 -1.45 10.29 13.02
N SER A 52 -1.83 9.20 12.35
CA SER A 52 -0.94 8.10 12.03
C SER A 52 -1.12 7.71 10.56
N VAL A 53 -0.02 7.38 9.90
CA VAL A 53 -0.02 6.80 8.56
C VAL A 53 0.85 5.57 8.62
N LEU A 54 0.26 4.40 8.35
CA LEU A 54 0.98 3.14 8.25
C LEU A 54 0.95 2.69 6.80
N ILE A 55 2.10 2.31 6.26
CA ILE A 55 2.25 1.91 4.86
C ILE A 55 2.82 0.51 4.84
N TYR A 56 2.22 -0.35 4.03
CA TYR A 56 2.65 -1.72 3.83
C TYR A 56 2.86 -1.98 2.35
N LYS A 57 3.91 -2.72 2.02
CA LYS A 57 4.17 -3.25 0.68
C LYS A 57 3.82 -4.73 0.65
N LEU A 58 3.18 -5.18 -0.43
CA LEU A 58 2.96 -6.61 -0.66
C LEU A 58 4.25 -7.26 -1.18
N ASN A 59 4.84 -8.15 -0.39
CA ASN A 59 5.83 -9.10 -0.87
C ASN A 59 5.10 -10.18 -1.68
N ARG A 60 5.21 -10.11 -3.02
CA ARG A 60 4.51 -11.01 -3.95
C ARG A 60 5.01 -12.46 -3.88
N SER A 61 6.27 -12.68 -3.47
CA SER A 61 6.85 -14.02 -3.37
C SER A 61 6.25 -14.81 -2.21
N GLU A 62 6.14 -14.14 -1.05
CA GLU A 62 5.59 -14.74 0.16
C GLU A 62 4.09 -14.46 0.34
N MET A 63 3.52 -13.61 -0.52
CA MET A 63 2.16 -13.09 -0.44
C MET A 63 1.82 -12.52 0.94
N ARG A 64 2.77 -11.76 1.52
CA ARG A 64 2.68 -11.16 2.85
C ARG A 64 2.88 -9.65 2.78
N TRP A 65 2.20 -8.92 3.65
CA TRP A 65 2.38 -7.48 3.80
C TRP A 65 3.54 -7.15 4.74
N GLU A 66 4.42 -6.26 4.30
CA GLU A 66 5.60 -5.82 5.03
C GLU A 66 5.51 -4.32 5.30
N ARG A 67 5.68 -3.92 6.56
CA ARG A 67 5.61 -2.51 6.96
C ARG A 67 6.78 -1.74 6.35
N LEU A 68 6.47 -0.60 5.73
CA LEU A 68 7.46 0.35 5.27
C LEU A 68 7.68 1.42 6.34
N GLU A 69 8.94 1.65 6.71
CA GLU A 69 9.32 2.73 7.61
C GLU A 69 9.53 4.07 6.87
N SER A 70 9.71 4.03 5.55
CA SER A 70 9.88 5.22 4.70
C SER A 70 9.40 4.97 3.27
N LEU A 71 8.88 6.01 2.62
CA LEU A 71 8.57 6.04 1.18
C LEU A 71 9.78 6.45 0.33
N GLY A 72 10.87 6.91 0.95
CA GLY A 72 12.02 7.45 0.23
C GLY A 72 11.65 8.71 -0.55
N ASP A 73 11.88 8.66 -1.86
CA ASP A 73 11.58 9.71 -2.84
C ASP A 73 10.14 9.66 -3.38
N LYS A 74 9.38 8.62 -3.02
CA LYS A 74 8.00 8.44 -3.47
C LYS A 74 7.05 9.40 -2.75
N VAL A 75 6.10 9.93 -3.51
CA VAL A 75 4.97 10.73 -3.04
C VAL A 75 3.70 10.03 -3.49
N ILE A 76 2.78 9.80 -2.55
CA ILE A 76 1.49 9.17 -2.80
C ILE A 76 0.35 10.16 -2.52
N PHE A 77 -0.61 10.21 -3.43
CA PHE A 77 -1.84 10.98 -3.30
C PHE A 77 -3.00 9.98 -3.14
N LEU A 78 -3.77 10.14 -2.06
CA LEU A 78 -4.83 9.20 -1.70
C LEU A 78 -6.19 9.92 -1.73
N SER A 79 -7.14 9.33 -2.44
CA SER A 79 -8.54 9.73 -2.36
C SER A 79 -9.45 8.52 -2.57
N HIS A 80 -10.72 8.66 -2.18
CA HIS A 80 -11.71 7.61 -2.36
C HIS A 80 -12.05 7.34 -3.83
N THR A 81 -11.81 8.29 -4.73
CA THR A 81 -12.10 8.18 -6.17
C THR A 81 -10.88 7.76 -6.99
N ALA A 82 -9.70 8.25 -6.63
CA ALA A 82 -8.44 7.93 -7.29
C ALA A 82 -7.25 8.03 -6.34
N SER A 83 -6.30 7.11 -6.45
CA SER A 83 -5.02 7.18 -5.76
C SER A 83 -3.89 7.08 -6.79
N MET A 84 -2.82 7.84 -6.61
CA MET A 84 -1.69 7.91 -7.55
C MET A 84 -0.37 8.04 -6.80
N GLY A 85 0.71 7.54 -7.39
CA GLY A 85 2.08 7.74 -6.90
C GLY A 85 2.93 8.49 -7.92
N THR A 86 3.97 9.16 -7.44
CA THR A 86 5.03 9.78 -8.24
C THR A 86 6.35 9.74 -7.47
N CYS A 87 7.49 9.90 -8.13
CA CYS A 87 8.78 10.12 -7.49
C CYS A 87 9.16 11.60 -7.57
N ARG A 88 9.93 12.08 -6.59
CA ARG A 88 10.53 13.41 -6.70
C ARG A 88 11.56 13.41 -7.83
N VAL A 89 11.31 14.21 -8.85
CA VAL A 89 12.32 14.52 -9.87
C VAL A 89 13.24 15.60 -9.30
N GLU A 90 14.49 15.25 -9.03
CA GLU A 90 15.53 16.25 -8.79
C GLU A 90 15.79 16.99 -10.10
N ARG A 91 15.56 18.31 -10.11
CA ARG A 91 16.01 19.15 -11.21
C ARG A 91 17.50 19.35 -11.01
N ASP A 92 18.31 18.82 -11.93
CA ASP A 92 19.72 19.18 -12.05
C ASP A 92 19.81 20.71 -12.08
N ARG A 93 20.54 21.28 -11.11
CA ARG A 93 20.84 22.71 -11.12
C ARG A 93 21.87 22.94 -12.23
N GLU A 94 21.46 23.64 -13.27
CA GLU A 94 22.37 24.28 -14.25
C GLU A 94 23.38 25.21 -13.55
#